data_AF-A0A1Z8SHR6-F1
#
_entry.id   AF-A0A1Z8SHR6-F1
#
_cell.length_a   1.000
_cell.length_b   1.000
_cell.length_c   1.000
_cell.angle_alpha   90.00
_cell.angle_beta   90.00
_cell.angle_gamma   90.00
#
_symmetry.space_group_name_H-M   'P 1'
#
loop_
_entity.id
_entity.type
_entity.pdbx_description
1 polymer ?
#
loop_
_entity_poly.entity_id
_entity_poly.type
_entity_poly.pdbx_seq_one_letter_code
_entity_poly.pdbx_strand_id
1 'polypeptide(L)'
;MNRGGVSEMTPDHERFLSELSEKEKTLLILREELYEGSWQEMVLDLTARLQKGPQVFDLTETIEADLERIEELASYEKEHEINLGDFLEDES
;
A
#
# COMPACT_ATOMS: atom_id res chain seq x y z
N MET A 1 -1.24 -15.02 -18.22
CA MET A 1 -0.38 -13.91 -17.77
C MET A 1 0.65 -14.49 -16.81
N ASN A 2 1.94 -14.21 -17.00
CA ASN A 2 3.02 -14.67 -16.13
C ASN A 2 2.84 -13.95 -14.78
N ARG A 3 2.51 -14.69 -13.71
CA ARG A 3 2.72 -14.17 -12.35
C ARG A 3 4.25 -14.04 -12.22
N GLY A 4 4.74 -12.80 -12.19
CA GLY A 4 6.14 -12.50 -11.88
C GLY A 4 6.51 -13.24 -10.59
N GLY A 5 7.77 -13.68 -10.50
CA GLY A 5 8.22 -14.57 -9.44
C GLY A 5 7.77 -14.08 -8.07
N VAL A 6 7.20 -14.99 -7.28
CA VAL A 6 6.84 -14.74 -5.89
C VAL A 6 8.07 -14.15 -5.21
N SER A 7 7.93 -12.95 -4.63
CA SER A 7 9.01 -12.29 -3.91
C SER A 7 9.51 -13.26 -2.82
N GLU A 8 10.84 -13.44 -2.68
CA GLU A 8 11.38 -14.33 -1.66
C GLU A 8 11.26 -13.64 -0.30
N MET A 9 10.63 -14.31 0.68
CA MET A 9 10.54 -13.78 2.04
C MET A 9 11.93 -13.83 2.69
N THR A 10 12.52 -12.65 2.93
CA THR A 10 13.79 -12.50 3.64
C THR A 10 13.55 -12.01 5.07
N PRO A 11 14.49 -12.22 6.02
CA PRO A 11 14.35 -11.70 7.38
C PRO A 11 14.17 -10.17 7.46
N ASP A 12 14.70 -9.43 6.48
CA ASP A 12 14.54 -7.98 6.42
C ASP A 12 13.11 -7.58 5.99
N HIS A 13 12.49 -8.33 5.07
CA HIS A 13 11.08 -8.12 4.68
C HIS A 13 10.12 -8.55 5.80
N GLU A 14 10.40 -9.67 6.46
CA GLU A 14 9.62 -10.13 7.62
C GLU A 14 9.63 -9.09 8.75
N ARG A 15 10.81 -8.55 9.08
CA ARG A 15 10.93 -7.47 10.08
C ARG A 15 10.14 -6.24 9.66
N PHE A 16 10.30 -5.79 8.41
CA PHE A 16 9.59 -4.63 7.89
C PHE A 16 8.06 -4.81 7.98
N LEU A 17 7.53 -5.95 7.52
CA LEU A 17 6.11 -6.29 7.61
C LEU A 17 5.59 -6.34 9.05
N SER A 18 6.40 -6.82 9.99
CA SER A 18 6.04 -6.88 11.41
C SER A 18 5.96 -5.48 12.08
N GLU A 19 6.68 -4.51 11.53
CA GLU A 19 6.71 -3.12 12.00
C GLU A 19 5.59 -2.28 11.39
N LEU A 20 4.96 -2.75 10.31
CA LEU A 20 3.81 -2.07 9.71
C LEU A 20 2.63 -1.97 10.69
N SER A 21 2.08 -0.77 10.77
CA SER A 21 0.81 -0.52 11.42
C SER A 21 -0.34 -1.20 10.68
N GLU A 22 -1.43 -1.43 11.39
CA GLU A 22 -2.67 -1.97 10.80
C GLU A 22 -3.20 -1.12 9.65
N LYS A 23 -2.92 0.19 9.65
CA LYS A 23 -3.27 1.09 8.55
C LYS A 23 -2.46 0.80 7.30
N GLU A 24 -1.15 0.62 7.43
CA GLU A 24 -0.28 0.29 6.30
C GLU A 24 -0.63 -1.08 5.70
N LYS A 25 -0.89 -2.08 6.56
CA LYS A 25 -1.39 -3.40 6.10
C LYS A 25 -2.72 -3.28 5.37
N THR A 26 -3.64 -2.47 5.90
CA THR A 26 -4.92 -2.21 5.23
C THR A 26 -4.73 -1.57 3.86
N LEU A 27 -3.80 -0.62 3.70
CA LEU A 27 -3.50 0.02 2.41
C LEU A 27 -2.97 -0.99 1.39
N LEU A 28 -2.08 -1.89 1.81
CA LEU A 28 -1.59 -2.99 0.96
C LEU A 28 -2.73 -3.92 0.50
N ILE A 29 -3.61 -4.34 1.42
CA ILE A 29 -4.78 -5.17 1.09
C ILE A 29 -5.69 -4.44 0.10
N LEU A 30 -6.01 -3.18 0.37
CA LEU A 30 -6.87 -2.38 -0.53
C LEU A 30 -6.25 -2.22 -1.91
N ARG A 31 -4.93 -2.07 -2.00
CA ARG A 31 -4.20 -2.02 -3.26
C ARG A 31 -4.36 -3.31 -4.07
N GLU A 32 -4.18 -4.46 -3.44
CA GLU A 32 -4.34 -5.76 -4.10
C GLU A 32 -5.79 -5.97 -4.58
N GLU A 33 -6.76 -5.71 -3.71
CA GLU A 33 -8.17 -6.00 -3.98
C GLU A 33 -8.84 -5.02 -4.96
N LEU A 34 -8.46 -3.74 -4.93
CA LEU A 34 -9.19 -2.69 -5.66
C LEU A 34 -8.40 -2.07 -6.81
N TYR A 35 -7.07 -2.18 -6.80
CA TYR A 35 -6.19 -1.49 -7.73
C TYR A 35 -5.23 -2.44 -8.46
N GLU A 36 -5.50 -3.75 -8.44
CA GLU A 36 -4.70 -4.78 -9.13
C GLU A 36 -3.20 -4.70 -8.80
N GLY A 37 -2.86 -4.31 -7.56
CA GLY A 37 -1.48 -4.12 -7.10
C GLY A 37 -0.84 -2.78 -7.50
N SER A 38 -1.59 -1.86 -8.12
CA SER A 38 -1.08 -0.57 -8.59
C SER A 38 -1.17 0.53 -7.53
N TRP A 39 -0.03 0.91 -6.95
CA TRP A 39 0.07 2.12 -6.13
C TRP A 39 -0.32 3.39 -6.89
N GLN A 40 0.00 3.44 -8.18
CA GLN A 40 -0.26 4.64 -8.98
C GLN A 40 -1.76 4.90 -9.11
N GLU A 41 -2.58 3.86 -9.32
CA GLU A 41 -4.03 4.02 -9.40
C GLU A 41 -4.63 4.42 -8.06
N MET A 42 -4.15 3.83 -6.97
CA MET A 42 -4.58 4.18 -5.61
C MET A 42 -4.27 5.65 -5.26
N VAL A 43 -3.04 6.12 -5.54
CA VAL A 43 -2.64 7.51 -5.31
C VAL A 43 -3.47 8.47 -6.14
N LEU A 44 -3.76 8.14 -7.41
CA LEU A 44 -4.59 8.97 -8.27
C LEU A 44 -6.03 9.09 -7.73
N ASP A 45 -6.62 8.00 -7.25
CA ASP A 45 -7.96 8.01 -6.66
C ASP A 45 -8.00 8.82 -5.35
N LEU A 46 -7.05 8.59 -4.44
CA LEU A 46 -6.94 9.34 -3.19
C LEU A 46 -6.74 10.84 -3.43
N THR A 47 -5.87 11.21 -4.38
CA THR A 47 -5.65 12.60 -4.77
C THR A 47 -6.91 13.22 -5.39
N ALA A 48 -7.63 12.48 -6.23
CA ALA A 48 -8.89 12.94 -6.81
C ALA A 48 -9.98 13.13 -5.74
N ARG A 49 -10.02 12.27 -4.71
CA ARG A 49 -10.91 12.45 -3.55
C ARG A 49 -10.55 13.69 -2.76
N LEU A 50 -9.26 13.91 -2.51
CA LEU A 50 -8.75 15.11 -1.84
C LEU A 50 -9.23 16.40 -2.54
N GLN A 51 -9.26 16.39 -3.87
CA GLN A 51 -9.66 17.54 -4.69
C GLN A 51 -11.20 17.72 -4.83
N LYS A 52 -12.03 16.74 -4.45
CA LYS A 52 -13.46 16.69 -4.80
C LYS A 52 -14.43 17.54 -3.96
N GLY A 53 -14.00 18.67 -3.41
CA GLY A 53 -14.85 19.62 -2.68
C GLY A 53 -14.79 19.47 -1.16
N PRO A 54 -15.68 20.15 -0.38
CA PRO A 54 -15.50 20.29 1.06
C PRO A 54 -15.73 18.95 1.77
N GLN A 55 -14.64 18.25 2.02
CA GLN A 55 -14.60 17.07 2.87
C GLN A 55 -14.60 17.48 4.34
N VAL A 56 -15.04 16.58 5.21
CA VAL A 56 -14.83 16.75 6.66
C VAL A 56 -13.33 16.83 6.91
N PHE A 57 -12.88 17.74 7.78
CA PHE A 57 -11.46 17.98 8.07
C PHE A 57 -10.69 16.69 8.35
N ASP A 58 -11.25 15.81 9.18
CA ASP A 58 -10.66 14.51 9.54
C ASP A 58 -10.43 13.57 8.33
N LEU A 59 -11.25 13.69 7.27
CA LEU A 59 -11.10 12.87 6.07
C LEU A 59 -9.94 13.38 5.20
N THR A 60 -9.73 14.69 5.15
CA THR A 60 -8.57 15.30 4.48
C THR A 60 -7.28 14.84 5.15
N GLU A 61 -7.18 14.97 6.48
CA GLU A 61 -5.99 14.55 7.23
C GLU A 61 -5.73 13.04 7.08
N THR A 62 -6.79 12.22 7.03
CA THR A 62 -6.65 10.77 6.81
C THR A 62 -6.08 10.47 5.43
N ILE A 63 -6.62 11.09 4.38
CA ILE A 63 -6.15 10.86 3.00
C ILE A 63 -4.70 11.33 2.84
N GLU A 64 -4.34 12.48 3.41
CA GLU A 64 -2.96 12.99 3.38
C GLU A 64 -1.99 12.03 4.09
N ALA A 65 -2.35 11.57 5.29
CA ALA A 65 -1.52 10.61 6.02
C ALA A 65 -1.43 9.24 5.33
N ASP A 66 -2.48 8.81 4.63
CA ASP A 66 -2.45 7.57 3.85
C ASP A 66 -1.58 7.71 2.58
N LEU A 67 -1.55 8.89 1.95
CA LEU A 67 -0.62 9.17 0.85
C LEU A 67 0.85 9.10 1.31
N GLU A 68 1.17 9.63 2.49
CA GLU A 68 2.52 9.52 3.08
C GLU A 68 2.92 8.06 3.32
N ARG A 69 2.02 7.26 3.91
CA ARG A 69 2.24 5.81 4.10
C ARG A 69 2.46 5.08 2.78
N ILE A 70 1.66 5.39 1.76
CA ILE A 70 1.80 4.78 0.44
C ILE A 70 3.17 5.12 -0.18
N GLU A 71 3.66 6.35 0.01
CA GLU A 71 4.98 6.74 -0.49
C GLU A 71 6.10 5.90 0.14
N GLU A 72 6.05 5.67 1.46
CA GLU A 72 7.02 4.82 2.16
C GLU A 72 6.97 3.37 1.69
N LEU A 73 5.76 2.79 1.60
CA LEU A 73 5.54 1.41 1.14
C LEU A 73 6.00 1.22 -0.33
N ALA A 74 5.61 2.13 -1.22
CA ALA A 74 5.98 2.07 -2.64
C ALA A 74 7.48 2.28 -2.84
N SER A 75 8.12 3.12 -2.01
CA SER A 75 9.57 3.30 -2.03
C SER A 75 10.30 2.03 -1.61
N TYR A 76 9.83 1.36 -0.56
CA TYR A 76 10.39 0.09 -0.10
C TYR A 76 10.29 -1.00 -1.17
N GLU A 77 9.12 -1.17 -1.79
CA GLU A 77 8.93 -2.14 -2.87
C GLU A 77 9.84 -1.89 -4.06
N LYS A 78 10.00 -0.62 -4.43
CA LYS A 78 10.87 -0.23 -5.53
C LYS A 78 12.36 -0.43 -5.21
N GLU A 79 12.77 -0.15 -3.99
CA GLU A 79 14.15 -0.34 -3.53
C GLU A 79 14.55 -1.81 -3.53
N HIS A 80 13.63 -2.68 -3.11
CA HIS A 80 13.88 -4.12 -2.96
C HIS A 80 13.43 -4.95 -4.17
N GLU A 81 12.79 -4.34 -5.17
CA GLU A 81 12.20 -5.01 -6.34
C GLU A 81 11.22 -6.14 -5.96
N ILE A 82 10.43 -5.91 -4.90
CA ILE A 82 9.46 -6.87 -4.36
C ILE A 82 8.04 -6.32 -4.42
N ASN A 83 7.06 -7.21 -4.26
CA ASN A 83 5.68 -6.85 -3.94
C ASN A 83 5.38 -7.24 -2.48
N LEU A 84 5.18 -6.25 -1.60
CA LEU A 84 4.82 -6.46 -0.20
C LEU A 84 3.47 -7.18 -0.06
N GLY A 85 2.58 -7.01 -1.03
CA GLY A 85 1.28 -7.69 -1.09
C GLY A 85 1.41 -9.20 -1.24
N ASP A 86 2.49 -9.70 -1.85
CA ASP A 86 2.75 -11.15 -1.98
C ASP A 86 2.97 -11.83 -0.61
N PHE A 87 3.37 -11.05 0.40
CA PHE A 87 3.70 -11.54 1.74
C PHE A 87 2.55 -11.40 2.74
N LEU A 88 1.47 -10.73 2.34
CA LEU A 88 0.24 -10.71 3.10
C LEU A 88 -0.45 -12.05 2.84
N GLU A 89 0.01 -13.09 3.54
CA GLU A 89 -0.70 -14.37 3.56
C GLU A 89 -2.16 -14.09 3.93
N ASP A 90 -3.10 -14.67 3.16
CA ASP A 90 -4.50 -14.77 3.52
C ASP A 90 -4.56 -15.23 4.99
N GLU A 91 -4.97 -14.37 5.92
CA GLU A 91 -5.41 -14.84 7.22
C GLU A 91 -6.67 -15.69 6.98
N SER A 92 -6.46 -16.98 6.70
CA SER A 92 -7.47 -18.02 6.54
C SER A 92 -7.89 -18.59 7.89
#